data_AF-A0A1H8VRF0-F1
#
_entry.id   AF-A0A1H8VRF0-F1
#
_cell.length_a   1.000
_cell.length_b   1.000
_cell.length_c   1.000
_cell.angle_alpha   90.00
_cell.angle_beta   90.00
_cell.angle_gamma   90.00
#
_symmetry.space_group_name_H-M   'P 1'
#
loop_
_entity.id
_entity.type
_entity.pdbx_description
1 polymer ?
#
loop_
_entity_poly.entity_id
_entity_poly.type
_entity_poly.pdbx_seq_one_letter_code
_entity_poly.pdbx_strand_id
1 'polypeptide(L)'
;METVIFSRQDHAVSGLNRPAGPCEYTLQLPYPITAVKTLQRANGERQKTNGDGQLLYQSNPVPGEDGQETYDEVTTARIPTAWEEVTQEYKLVNEDGSVTPASNTARVPTEWEDLLPIMVPNIEAYQVTFAEQPSLFTYDDLHEAKLVSLEKASPNLRLVYYDEDFEPASFSSELADHAANLGDGIMAIHPGGTCRTVKLQLGTAADTIQLYLEAQEGIGVEVGATVSGFVPVTGGVAELPEPADALYVRFTNTTDTYKEVYAFGILV
;
A
#
# COMPACT_ATOMS: atom_id res chain seq x y z
N MET A 1 16.61 7.99 14.91
CA MET A 1 16.19 6.59 14.74
C MET A 1 14.97 6.41 15.60
N GLU A 2 13.84 6.07 14.98
CA GLU A 2 12.63 5.70 15.71
C GLU A 2 12.52 4.17 15.71
N THR A 3 12.21 3.59 16.87
CA THR A 3 11.93 2.15 16.97
C THR A 3 10.42 1.99 16.98
N VAL A 4 9.87 1.28 16.00
CA VAL A 4 8.43 0.99 15.92
C VAL A 4 8.19 -0.42 16.40
N ILE A 5 7.21 -0.59 17.28
CA ILE A 5 6.85 -1.86 17.87
C ILE A 5 5.57 -2.36 17.23
N PHE A 6 5.58 -3.63 16.83
CA PHE A 6 4.46 -4.30 16.19
C PHE A 6 3.99 -5.47 17.03
N SER A 7 2.69 -5.67 17.06
CA SER A 7 2.10 -6.90 17.59
C SER A 7 2.31 -8.03 16.59
N ARG A 8 2.78 -9.20 17.05
CA ARG A 8 2.91 -10.40 16.19
C ARG A 8 1.56 -11.00 15.79
N GLN A 9 0.45 -10.59 16.43
CA GLN A 9 -0.87 -11.17 16.16
C GLN A 9 -1.53 -10.53 14.92
N ASP A 10 -1.36 -9.23 14.74
CA ASP A 10 -2.07 -8.44 13.73
C ASP A 10 -1.13 -7.51 12.92
N HIS A 11 0.17 -7.53 13.19
CA HIS A 11 1.20 -6.71 12.54
C HIS A 11 0.90 -5.20 12.57
N ALA A 12 0.05 -4.76 13.51
CA ALA A 12 -0.27 -3.37 13.73
C ALA A 12 0.73 -2.74 14.71
N VAL A 13 0.92 -1.42 14.58
CA VAL A 13 1.79 -0.67 15.47
C VAL A 13 1.22 -0.65 16.89
N SER A 14 1.94 -1.26 17.84
CA SER A 14 1.60 -1.37 19.26
C SER A 14 2.40 -0.43 20.16
N GLY A 15 3.41 0.27 19.62
CA GLY A 15 4.21 1.23 20.39
C GLY A 15 5.32 1.88 19.59
N LEU A 16 5.94 2.90 20.20
CA LEU A 16 7.07 3.65 19.65
C LEU A 16 8.15 3.83 20.71
N ASN A 17 9.41 3.77 20.30
CA ASN A 17 10.61 4.13 21.08
C ASN A 17 10.71 3.44 22.45
N ARG A 18 10.32 2.17 22.51
CA ARG A 18 10.44 1.31 23.69
C ARG A 18 10.92 -0.09 23.30
N PRO A 19 11.42 -0.90 24.23
CA PRO A 19 11.65 -2.31 23.95
C PRO A 19 10.35 -3.04 23.59
N ALA A 20 10.43 -4.01 22.69
CA ALA A 20 9.34 -4.95 22.43
C ALA A 20 9.09 -5.82 23.67
N GLY A 21 7.82 -6.03 23.99
CA GLY A 21 7.37 -6.99 24.98
C GLY A 21 7.25 -8.40 24.41
N PRO A 22 6.84 -9.37 25.24
CA PRO A 22 6.51 -10.71 24.76
C PRO A 22 5.44 -10.64 23.67
N CYS A 23 5.63 -11.39 22.57
CA CYS A 23 4.76 -11.40 21.38
C CYS A 23 4.75 -10.10 20.56
N GLU A 24 5.74 -9.22 20.73
CA GLU A 24 5.98 -8.07 19.88
C GLU A 24 7.30 -8.22 19.11
N TYR A 25 7.48 -7.39 18.09
CA TYR A 25 8.75 -7.27 17.38
C TYR A 25 8.99 -5.82 16.96
N THR A 26 10.23 -5.49 16.66
CA THR A 26 10.65 -4.11 16.41
C THR A 26 11.14 -3.93 14.99
N LEU A 27 10.72 -2.85 14.34
CA LEU A 27 11.38 -2.34 13.15
C LEU A 27 12.18 -1.10 13.56
N GLN A 28 13.47 -1.08 13.25
CA GLN A 28 14.24 0.15 13.34
C GLN A 28 14.05 0.95 12.06
N LEU A 29 13.80 2.25 12.22
CA LEU A 29 13.67 3.15 11.09
C LEU A 29 14.96 3.97 10.95
N PRO A 30 15.71 3.81 9.85
CA PRO A 30 17.01 4.44 9.66
C PRO A 30 16.91 5.97 9.54
N TYR A 31 15.75 6.46 9.10
CA TYR A 31 15.43 7.86 8.88
C TYR A 31 14.02 8.15 9.40
N PRO A 32 13.64 9.43 9.62
CA PRO A 32 12.23 9.78 9.81
C PRO A 32 11.44 9.28 8.60
N ILE A 33 10.60 8.26 8.80
CA ILE A 33 9.78 7.73 7.70
C ILE A 33 8.73 8.77 7.33
N THR A 34 8.63 9.04 6.03
CA THR A 34 7.57 9.85 5.43
C THR A 34 6.52 8.93 4.82
N ALA A 35 5.96 8.03 5.63
CA ALA A 35 4.89 7.15 5.19
C ALA A 35 3.55 7.91 5.20
N VAL A 36 2.83 7.82 4.09
CA VAL A 36 1.53 8.44 3.89
C VAL A 36 0.57 7.37 3.40
N LYS A 37 -0.57 7.23 4.09
CA LYS A 37 -1.61 6.28 3.74
C LYS A 37 -2.85 7.02 3.27
N THR A 38 -3.41 6.59 2.15
CA THR A 38 -4.70 7.11 1.68
C THR A 38 -5.82 6.23 2.24
N LEU A 39 -6.74 6.85 2.98
CA LEU A 39 -7.88 6.19 3.58
C LEU A 39 -9.16 6.74 2.97
N GLN A 40 -10.19 5.90 2.98
CA GLN A 40 -11.54 6.29 2.58
C GLN A 40 -12.39 6.56 3.81
N ARG A 41 -13.18 7.63 3.75
CA ARG A 41 -14.18 7.93 4.76
C ARG A 41 -15.50 8.28 4.09
N ALA A 42 -16.59 7.77 4.66
CA ALA A 42 -17.93 8.26 4.34
C ALA A 42 -18.13 9.65 4.98
N ASN A 43 -18.40 10.65 4.16
CA ASN A 43 -18.70 12.02 4.60
C ASN A 43 -20.04 12.47 4.03
N GLY A 44 -21.11 12.11 4.73
CA GLY A 44 -22.47 12.37 4.30
C GLY A 44 -22.93 11.48 3.15
N GLU A 45 -23.97 11.92 2.46
CA GLU A 45 -24.58 11.23 1.34
C GLU A 45 -24.55 12.11 0.10
N ARG A 46 -24.46 11.49 -1.07
CA ARG A 46 -24.63 12.15 -2.37
C ARG A 46 -25.67 11.41 -3.18
N GLN A 47 -26.36 12.12 -4.07
CA GLN A 47 -27.26 11.47 -5.01
C GLN A 47 -26.45 10.64 -6.02
N LYS A 48 -26.88 9.40 -6.24
CA LYS A 48 -26.28 8.46 -7.18
C LYS A 48 -26.40 9.01 -8.60
N THR A 49 -25.36 8.81 -9.40
CA THR A 49 -25.36 9.11 -10.83
C THR A 49 -25.19 7.84 -11.65
N ASN A 50 -25.73 7.82 -12.87
CA ASN A 50 -25.42 6.78 -13.85
C ASN A 50 -24.01 6.97 -14.45
N GLY A 51 -23.63 6.11 -15.40
CA GLY A 51 -22.33 6.17 -16.09
C GLY A 51 -22.08 7.45 -16.89
N ASP A 52 -23.15 8.17 -17.26
CA ASP A 52 -23.09 9.45 -17.99
C ASP A 52 -23.13 10.67 -17.05
N GLY A 53 -23.13 10.45 -15.73
CA GLY A 53 -23.18 11.51 -14.72
C GLY A 53 -24.57 12.10 -14.46
N GLN A 54 -25.65 11.49 -14.98
CA GLN A 54 -27.02 11.93 -14.71
C GLN A 54 -27.50 11.41 -13.35
N LEU A 55 -28.19 12.26 -12.60
CA LEU A 55 -28.75 11.94 -11.29
C LEU A 55 -29.83 10.86 -11.39
N LEU A 56 -29.86 9.94 -10.42
CA LEU A 56 -30.80 8.82 -10.36
C LEU A 56 -31.85 9.00 -9.27
N TYR A 57 -33.06 8.55 -9.58
CA TYR A 57 -34.27 8.61 -8.75
C TYR A 57 -34.94 7.24 -8.72
N GLN A 58 -35.72 6.99 -7.67
CA GLN A 58 -36.52 5.78 -7.51
C GLN A 58 -37.78 5.88 -8.38
N SER A 59 -38.03 4.89 -9.24
CA SER A 59 -39.32 4.79 -9.93
C SER A 59 -40.47 4.55 -8.95
N ASN A 60 -41.70 4.58 -9.46
CA ASN A 60 -42.83 4.09 -8.69
C ASN A 60 -42.61 2.62 -8.27
N PRO A 61 -43.09 2.22 -7.09
CA PRO A 61 -42.96 0.85 -6.60
C PRO A 61 -43.57 -0.16 -7.58
N VAL A 62 -42.83 -1.21 -7.87
CA VAL A 62 -43.28 -2.38 -8.64
C VAL A 62 -43.48 -3.52 -7.64
N PRO A 63 -44.67 -4.14 -7.59
CA PRO A 63 -44.91 -5.27 -6.70
C PRO A 63 -44.11 -6.50 -7.17
N GLY A 64 -43.23 -7.01 -6.30
CA GLY A 64 -42.50 -8.25 -6.50
C GLY A 64 -43.36 -9.50 -6.27
N GLU A 65 -42.90 -10.65 -6.78
CA GLU A 65 -43.60 -11.94 -6.66
C GLU A 65 -43.75 -12.43 -5.21
N ASP A 66 -42.91 -11.93 -4.30
CA ASP A 66 -42.91 -12.20 -2.86
C ASP A 66 -43.72 -11.18 -2.05
N GLY A 67 -44.35 -10.21 -2.72
CA GLY A 67 -45.09 -9.12 -2.09
C GLY A 67 -44.22 -7.98 -1.55
N GLN A 68 -42.91 -7.99 -1.80
CA GLN A 68 -42.05 -6.83 -1.54
C GLN A 68 -42.08 -5.86 -2.72
N GLU A 69 -42.16 -4.57 -2.42
CA GLU A 69 -42.05 -3.52 -3.42
C GLU A 69 -40.60 -3.31 -3.82
N THR A 70 -40.32 -3.37 -5.13
CA THR A 70 -39.03 -2.99 -5.72
C THR A 70 -39.18 -1.70 -6.52
N TYR A 71 -38.08 -1.05 -6.85
CA TYR A 71 -38.07 0.16 -7.67
C TYR A 71 -36.92 0.10 -8.66
N ASP A 72 -37.15 0.65 -9.85
CA ASP A 72 -36.13 0.82 -10.88
C ASP A 72 -35.40 2.15 -10.69
N GLU A 73 -34.14 2.22 -11.14
CA GLU A 73 -33.37 3.47 -11.14
C GLU A 73 -33.64 4.24 -12.44
N VAL A 74 -34.20 5.45 -12.31
CA VAL A 74 -34.55 6.30 -13.46
C VAL A 74 -33.84 7.65 -13.38
N THR A 75 -33.63 8.30 -14.52
CA THR A 75 -32.98 9.63 -14.60
C THR A 75 -33.97 10.79 -14.55
N THR A 76 -35.27 10.51 -14.63
CA THR A 76 -36.33 11.51 -14.56
C THR A 76 -36.63 11.85 -13.11
N ALA A 77 -36.54 13.13 -12.73
CA ALA A 77 -36.81 13.58 -11.37
C ALA A 77 -38.30 13.61 -10.99
N ARG A 78 -39.19 13.57 -11.99
CA ARG A 78 -40.63 13.65 -11.81
C ARG A 78 -41.36 12.92 -12.91
N ILE A 79 -42.54 12.41 -12.60
CA ILE A 79 -43.42 11.74 -13.54
C ILE A 79 -44.78 12.44 -13.59
N PRO A 80 -45.43 12.51 -14.76
CA PRO A 80 -46.74 13.12 -14.88
C PRO A 80 -47.81 12.17 -14.34
N THR A 81 -48.61 12.65 -13.40
CA THR A 81 -49.70 11.88 -12.77
C THR A 81 -51.07 12.20 -13.36
N ALA A 82 -51.23 13.37 -13.98
CA ALA A 82 -52.43 13.77 -14.70
C ALA A 82 -52.09 14.42 -16.06
N TRP A 83 -53.02 14.27 -17.02
CA TRP A 83 -52.87 14.74 -18.39
C TRP A 83 -54.15 15.41 -18.88
N GLU A 84 -54.00 16.49 -19.63
CA GLU A 84 -55.08 17.19 -20.31
C GLU A 84 -54.88 17.13 -21.83
N GLU A 85 -55.98 16.97 -22.57
CA GLU A 85 -55.97 17.03 -24.03
C GLU A 85 -56.19 18.46 -24.50
N VAL A 86 -55.20 18.99 -25.21
CA VAL A 86 -55.27 20.32 -25.82
C VAL A 86 -55.38 20.15 -27.33
N THR A 87 -56.51 20.55 -27.89
CA THR A 87 -56.74 20.56 -29.34
C THR A 87 -56.52 21.96 -29.89
N GLN A 88 -55.55 22.10 -30.79
CA GLN A 88 -55.35 23.31 -31.56
C GLN A 88 -55.99 23.15 -32.93
N GLU A 89 -56.89 24.05 -33.27
CA GLU A 89 -57.52 24.11 -34.59
C GLU A 89 -56.86 25.22 -35.42
N TYR A 90 -56.46 24.90 -36.64
CA TYR A 90 -55.90 25.87 -37.59
C TYR A 90 -56.46 25.64 -38.99
N LYS A 91 -56.28 26.65 -39.83
CA LYS A 91 -56.78 26.67 -41.20
C LYS A 91 -55.58 26.62 -42.14
N LEU A 92 -55.45 25.53 -42.89
CA LEU A 92 -54.45 25.39 -43.94
C LEU A 92 -54.95 26.09 -45.20
N VAL A 93 -54.14 26.98 -45.76
CA VAL A 93 -54.43 27.59 -47.06
C VAL A 93 -53.76 26.74 -48.13
N ASN A 94 -54.56 26.15 -49.01
CA ASN A 94 -54.10 25.34 -50.12
C ASN A 94 -53.57 26.24 -51.25
N GLU A 95 -52.80 25.67 -52.19
CA GLU A 95 -52.17 26.42 -53.29
C GLU A 95 -53.19 27.11 -54.22
N ASP A 96 -54.42 26.62 -54.27
CA ASP A 96 -55.54 27.22 -55.03
C ASP A 96 -56.28 28.34 -54.25
N GLY A 97 -55.80 28.69 -53.05
CA GLY A 97 -56.39 29.69 -52.16
C GLY A 97 -57.60 29.20 -51.36
N SER A 98 -58.01 27.93 -51.50
CA SER A 98 -59.03 27.32 -50.66
C SER A 98 -58.50 27.03 -49.25
N VAL A 99 -59.40 26.92 -48.27
CA VAL A 99 -59.02 26.74 -46.86
C VAL A 99 -59.53 25.41 -46.33
N THR A 100 -58.62 24.57 -45.84
CA THR A 100 -58.92 23.29 -45.20
C THR A 100 -58.79 23.41 -43.68
N PRO A 101 -59.83 23.09 -42.89
CA PRO A 101 -59.69 22.95 -41.44
C PRO A 101 -58.74 21.80 -41.11
N ALA A 102 -57.80 22.04 -40.21
CA ALA A 102 -56.94 21.02 -39.64
C ALA A 102 -56.93 21.18 -38.12
N SER A 103 -56.83 20.07 -37.41
CA SER A 103 -56.64 20.09 -35.96
C SER A 103 -55.48 19.20 -35.57
N ASN A 104 -54.82 19.58 -34.49
CA ASN A 104 -53.80 18.77 -33.85
C ASN A 104 -54.13 18.67 -32.36
N THR A 105 -54.31 17.44 -31.88
CA THR A 105 -54.59 17.15 -30.47
C THR A 105 -53.31 16.63 -29.82
N ALA A 106 -52.86 17.31 -28.78
CA ALA A 106 -51.71 16.90 -27.98
C ALA A 106 -52.13 16.68 -26.52
N ARG A 107 -51.52 15.70 -25.86
CA ARG A 107 -51.66 15.50 -24.41
C ARG A 107 -50.56 16.25 -23.69
N VAL A 108 -50.94 17.12 -22.77
CA VAL A 108 -50.03 17.93 -21.97
C VAL A 108 -50.19 17.51 -20.50
N PRO A 109 -49.10 17.23 -19.78
CA PRO A 109 -49.18 16.86 -18.36
C PRO A 109 -49.55 18.07 -17.51
N THR A 110 -50.51 17.90 -16.59
CA THR A 110 -51.05 18.96 -15.72
C THR A 110 -50.65 18.81 -14.26
N GLU A 111 -50.40 17.58 -13.81
CA GLU A 111 -49.91 17.28 -12.47
C GLU A 111 -48.65 16.42 -12.56
N TRP A 112 -47.75 16.63 -11.60
CA TRP A 112 -46.45 15.97 -11.52
C TRP A 112 -46.22 15.45 -10.11
N GLU A 113 -45.64 14.27 -10.02
CA GLU A 113 -45.13 13.68 -8.79
C GLU A 113 -43.61 13.67 -8.84
N ASP A 114 -42.98 14.21 -7.80
CA ASP A 114 -41.52 14.20 -7.65
C ASP A 114 -41.07 12.83 -7.14
N LEU A 115 -40.07 12.27 -7.82
CA LEU A 115 -39.48 10.98 -7.45
C LEU A 115 -38.38 11.17 -6.40
N LEU A 116 -38.24 10.19 -5.51
CA LEU A 116 -37.22 10.23 -4.45
C LEU A 116 -35.82 10.02 -5.04
N PRO A 117 -34.81 10.83 -4.66
CA PRO A 117 -33.44 10.63 -5.11
C PRO A 117 -32.83 9.37 -4.50
N ILE A 118 -32.03 8.66 -5.28
CA ILE A 118 -31.25 7.53 -4.74
C ILE A 118 -29.98 8.09 -4.08
N MET A 119 -29.93 8.02 -2.76
CA MET A 119 -28.77 8.48 -1.98
C MET A 119 -27.78 7.34 -1.77
N VAL A 120 -26.49 7.63 -1.93
CA VAL A 120 -25.38 6.71 -1.64
C VAL A 120 -24.34 7.39 -0.76
N PRO A 121 -23.56 6.65 0.04
CA PRO A 121 -22.48 7.22 0.82
C PRO A 121 -21.52 8.04 -0.05
N ASN A 122 -21.22 9.26 0.37
CA ASN A 122 -20.19 10.06 -0.26
C ASN A 122 -18.82 9.63 0.29
N ILE A 123 -18.11 8.81 -0.48
CA ILE A 123 -16.79 8.30 -0.11
C ILE A 123 -15.73 9.31 -0.55
N GLU A 124 -15.05 9.91 0.42
CA GLU A 124 -13.95 10.84 0.20
C GLU A 124 -12.62 10.17 0.56
N ALA A 125 -11.60 10.43 -0.25
CA ALA A 125 -10.23 10.02 0.04
C ALA A 125 -9.53 11.12 0.85
N TYR A 126 -8.83 10.72 1.91
CA TYR A 126 -7.97 11.60 2.68
C TYR A 126 -6.64 10.91 2.97
N GLN A 127 -5.60 11.71 3.16
CA GLN A 127 -4.26 11.23 3.47
C GLN A 127 -3.99 11.39 4.97
N VAL A 128 -3.34 10.40 5.56
CA VAL A 128 -2.82 10.45 6.92
C VAL A 128 -1.35 10.08 6.91
N THR A 129 -0.55 10.81 7.69
CA THR A 129 0.88 10.52 7.81
C THR A 129 1.16 9.64 9.03
N PHE A 130 2.25 8.87 8.98
CA PHE A 130 2.67 8.06 10.13
C PHE A 130 2.91 8.90 11.39
N ALA A 131 3.48 10.10 11.23
CA ALA A 131 3.72 11.02 12.35
C ALA A 131 2.42 11.48 13.03
N GLU A 132 1.31 11.57 12.30
CA GLU A 132 0.01 12.00 12.84
C GLU A 132 -0.75 10.86 13.51
N GLN A 133 -0.82 9.68 12.87
CA GLN A 133 -1.59 8.54 13.38
C GLN A 133 -0.87 7.19 13.14
N PRO A 134 0.17 6.88 13.94
CA PRO A 134 0.96 5.65 13.80
C PRO A 134 0.12 4.37 13.83
N SER A 135 -0.93 4.34 14.64
CA SER A 135 -1.79 3.16 14.87
C SER A 135 -2.59 2.71 13.63
N LEU A 136 -2.61 3.51 12.55
CA LEU A 136 -3.29 3.16 11.30
C LEU A 136 -2.37 2.47 10.29
N PHE A 137 -1.08 2.38 10.60
CA PHE A 137 -0.07 1.77 9.73
C PHE A 137 0.20 0.33 10.17
N THR A 138 0.42 -0.54 9.18
CA THR A 138 0.87 -1.92 9.39
C THR A 138 2.38 -2.02 9.22
N TYR A 139 2.91 -3.20 9.53
CA TYR A 139 4.28 -3.56 9.21
C TYR A 139 4.60 -3.34 7.73
N ASP A 140 3.78 -3.88 6.83
CA ASP A 140 4.00 -3.79 5.38
C ASP A 140 4.06 -2.35 4.89
N ASP A 141 3.15 -1.49 5.38
CA ASP A 141 3.13 -0.06 5.03
C ASP A 141 4.47 0.61 5.38
N LEU A 142 5.05 0.26 6.52
CA LEU A 142 6.29 0.85 7.03
C LEU A 142 7.53 0.20 6.44
N HIS A 143 7.48 -1.09 6.14
CA HIS A 143 8.53 -1.82 5.44
C HIS A 143 8.69 -1.29 4.01
N GLU A 144 7.61 -1.08 3.26
CA GLU A 144 7.67 -0.48 1.93
C GLU A 144 8.27 0.94 2.00
N ALA A 145 7.78 1.76 2.93
CA ALA A 145 8.31 3.11 3.14
C ALA A 145 9.80 3.13 3.54
N LYS A 146 10.25 2.11 4.31
CA LYS A 146 11.66 1.92 4.67
C LYS A 146 12.50 1.64 3.43
N LEU A 147 12.12 0.68 2.59
CA LEU A 147 12.85 0.36 1.36
C LEU A 147 12.97 1.58 0.42
N VAL A 148 11.87 2.31 0.22
CA VAL A 148 11.86 3.55 -0.57
C VAL A 148 12.79 4.61 0.04
N SER A 149 12.86 4.70 1.37
CA SER A 149 13.74 5.64 2.04
C SER A 149 15.22 5.28 1.89
N LEU A 150 15.55 3.98 1.84
CA LEU A 150 16.91 3.50 1.58
C LEU A 150 17.38 3.88 0.17
N GLU A 151 16.54 3.65 -0.84
CA GLU A 151 16.86 4.03 -2.21
C GLU A 151 17.02 5.55 -2.36
N LYS A 152 16.16 6.35 -1.71
CA LYS A 152 16.27 7.82 -1.71
C LYS A 152 17.53 8.33 -1.02
N ALA A 153 17.98 7.67 0.05
CA ALA A 153 19.21 8.03 0.75
C ALA A 153 20.47 7.74 -0.09
N SER A 154 20.35 6.82 -1.05
CA SER A 154 21.45 6.36 -1.90
C SER A 154 21.10 6.51 -3.39
N PRO A 155 20.88 7.74 -3.91
CA PRO A 155 20.26 7.99 -5.21
C PRO A 155 21.05 7.48 -6.43
N ASN A 156 22.33 7.11 -6.24
CA ASN A 156 23.20 6.58 -7.29
C ASN A 156 23.44 5.07 -7.18
N LEU A 157 22.88 4.43 -6.16
CA LEU A 157 23.04 3.01 -5.90
C LEU A 157 21.67 2.33 -5.92
N ARG A 158 21.66 1.06 -6.27
CA ARG A 158 20.46 0.24 -6.29
C ARG A 158 20.53 -0.79 -5.17
N LEU A 159 19.44 -0.91 -4.41
CA LEU A 159 19.26 -2.04 -3.50
C LEU A 159 19.10 -3.33 -4.34
N VAL A 160 20.07 -4.22 -4.27
CA VAL A 160 20.08 -5.49 -5.02
C VAL A 160 19.76 -6.69 -4.15
N TYR A 161 19.88 -6.54 -2.84
CA TYR A 161 19.53 -7.56 -1.87
C TYR A 161 19.07 -6.90 -0.57
N TYR A 162 18.07 -7.48 0.08
CA TYR A 162 17.59 -7.08 1.40
C TYR A 162 17.05 -8.31 2.12
N ASP A 163 17.44 -8.48 3.38
CA ASP A 163 16.95 -9.56 4.24
C ASP A 163 16.77 -9.03 5.67
N GLU A 164 15.57 -9.25 6.19
CA GLU A 164 15.18 -8.98 7.57
C GLU A 164 14.50 -10.19 8.22
N ASP A 165 14.11 -11.20 7.44
CA ASP A 165 13.47 -12.43 7.93
C ASP A 165 14.51 -13.47 8.37
N PHE A 166 15.71 -13.39 7.81
CA PHE A 166 16.85 -14.27 8.06
C PHE A 166 16.52 -15.74 7.85
N GLU A 167 15.91 -16.06 6.70
CA GLU A 167 15.57 -17.44 6.37
C GLU A 167 16.80 -18.35 6.47
N PRO A 168 16.75 -19.48 7.21
CA PRO A 168 17.93 -20.33 7.41
C PRO A 168 18.59 -20.82 6.12
N ALA A 169 17.83 -20.95 5.02
CA ALA A 169 18.35 -21.35 3.72
C ALA A 169 19.26 -20.29 3.06
N SER A 170 19.14 -19.02 3.46
CA SER A 170 19.99 -17.91 3.03
C SER A 170 21.36 -17.91 3.72
N PHE A 171 21.58 -18.79 4.70
CA PHE A 171 22.79 -18.85 5.50
C PHE A 171 23.50 -20.19 5.38
N SER A 172 24.83 -20.13 5.51
CA SER A 172 25.70 -21.29 5.32
C SER A 172 25.81 -22.10 6.60
N SER A 173 25.30 -23.33 6.59
CA SER A 173 25.38 -24.30 7.71
C SER A 173 26.76 -24.92 7.95
N GLU A 174 27.74 -24.65 7.08
CA GLU A 174 29.06 -25.33 7.07
C GLU A 174 30.15 -24.61 7.89
N LEU A 175 29.79 -23.57 8.64
CA LEU A 175 30.75 -22.92 9.53
C LEU A 175 30.94 -23.78 10.78
N ALA A 176 32.18 -24.19 11.06
CA ALA A 176 32.55 -24.87 12.31
C ALA A 176 32.11 -24.07 13.56
N ASP A 177 32.04 -22.74 13.42
CA ASP A 177 31.61 -21.76 14.41
C ASP A 177 30.24 -21.13 14.08
N HIS A 178 29.33 -21.84 13.40
CA HIS A 178 27.95 -21.36 13.20
C HIS A 178 27.22 -21.25 14.54
N ALA A 179 27.50 -20.16 15.24
CA ALA A 179 26.97 -19.87 16.55
C ALA A 179 26.03 -18.68 16.41
N ALA A 180 24.95 -18.89 15.66
CA ALA A 180 23.90 -17.90 15.48
C ALA A 180 22.55 -18.61 15.46
N ASN A 181 21.59 -18.05 16.17
CA ASN A 181 20.19 -18.45 16.07
C ASN A 181 19.53 -17.60 14.98
N LEU A 182 18.90 -18.26 14.02
CA LEU A 182 18.18 -17.65 12.91
C LEU A 182 16.69 -17.93 13.08
N GLY A 183 15.84 -16.91 12.96
CA GLY A 183 14.39 -17.08 12.91
C GLY A 183 13.61 -15.80 13.22
N ASP A 184 12.34 -15.79 12.79
CA ASP A 184 11.32 -14.80 13.15
C ASP A 184 11.78 -13.33 13.14
N GLY A 185 12.51 -12.92 12.10
CA GLY A 185 12.90 -11.53 11.90
C GLY A 185 14.15 -11.07 12.67
N ILE A 186 14.91 -11.99 13.29
CA ILE A 186 16.15 -11.67 14.01
C ILE A 186 17.22 -12.75 13.77
N MET A 187 18.45 -12.31 13.54
CA MET A 187 19.64 -13.15 13.65
C MET A 187 20.40 -12.82 14.95
N ALA A 188 20.45 -13.76 15.88
CA ALA A 188 21.15 -13.61 17.16
C ALA A 188 22.48 -14.38 17.16
N ILE A 189 23.59 -13.66 17.10
CA ILE A 189 24.95 -14.22 17.03
C ILE A 189 25.52 -14.37 18.45
N HIS A 190 25.98 -15.58 18.77
CA HIS A 190 26.60 -15.92 20.05
C HIS A 190 27.88 -15.10 20.30
N PRO A 191 28.33 -14.97 21.56
CA PRO A 191 29.61 -14.34 21.90
C PRO A 191 30.78 -14.89 21.08
N GLY A 192 31.53 -14.01 20.40
CA GLY A 192 32.64 -14.40 19.51
C GLY A 192 32.23 -15.23 18.29
N GLY A 193 30.94 -15.49 18.09
CA GLY A 193 30.40 -16.32 17.02
C GLY A 193 30.41 -15.62 15.66
N THR A 194 30.27 -16.42 14.61
CA THR A 194 30.15 -15.91 13.24
C THR A 194 28.98 -16.55 12.51
N CYS A 195 28.41 -15.81 11.57
CA CYS A 195 27.42 -16.31 10.62
C CYS A 195 27.75 -15.77 9.23
N ARG A 196 27.54 -16.57 8.19
CA ARG A 196 27.80 -16.19 6.81
C ARG A 196 26.61 -16.58 5.94
N THR A 197 26.25 -15.70 5.02
CA THR A 197 25.25 -16.01 4.00
C THR A 197 25.72 -17.14 3.07
N VAL A 198 24.81 -17.72 2.31
CA VAL A 198 25.15 -18.36 1.04
C VAL A 198 25.68 -17.30 0.05
N LYS A 199 26.16 -17.73 -1.11
CA LYS A 199 26.64 -16.78 -2.12
C LYS A 199 25.45 -16.00 -2.71
N LEU A 200 25.36 -14.72 -2.40
CA LEU A 200 24.31 -13.81 -2.84
C LEU A 200 24.64 -13.26 -4.23
N GLN A 201 23.64 -13.25 -5.12
CA GLN A 201 23.78 -12.72 -6.47
C GLN A 201 23.47 -11.22 -6.47
N LEU A 202 24.34 -10.41 -7.08
CA LEU A 202 24.17 -8.95 -7.17
C LEU A 202 23.43 -8.53 -8.45
N GLY A 203 23.47 -9.37 -9.49
CA GLY A 203 22.89 -9.08 -10.81
C GLY A 203 23.68 -8.07 -11.64
N THR A 204 24.70 -7.42 -11.07
CA THR A 204 25.65 -6.55 -11.77
C THR A 204 27.01 -6.66 -11.08
N ALA A 205 28.09 -6.65 -11.86
CA ALA A 205 29.44 -6.70 -11.30
C ALA A 205 29.78 -5.37 -10.62
N ALA A 206 30.19 -5.43 -9.36
CA ALA A 206 30.55 -4.27 -8.55
C ALA A 206 31.80 -4.57 -7.72
N ASP A 207 32.67 -3.58 -7.56
CA ASP A 207 33.84 -3.58 -6.68
C ASP A 207 33.59 -2.80 -5.40
N THR A 208 32.85 -1.70 -5.46
CA THR A 208 32.36 -0.98 -4.27
C THR A 208 31.01 -1.53 -3.82
N ILE A 209 30.94 -2.00 -2.57
CA ILE A 209 29.72 -2.53 -1.95
C ILE A 209 29.30 -1.61 -0.80
N GLN A 210 28.11 -1.02 -0.90
CA GLN A 210 27.53 -0.31 0.24
C GLN A 210 26.57 -1.23 0.99
N LEU A 211 26.81 -1.38 2.29
CA LEU A 211 26.00 -2.19 3.18
C LEU A 211 25.02 -1.30 3.94
N TYR A 212 23.76 -1.66 3.87
CA TYR A 212 22.77 -1.25 4.85
C TYR A 212 22.75 -2.26 5.99
N LEU A 213 22.84 -1.81 7.24
CA LEU A 213 22.87 -2.69 8.41
C LEU A 213 22.04 -2.10 9.55
N GLU A 214 21.13 -2.92 10.07
CA GLU A 214 20.47 -2.70 11.35
C GLU A 214 20.92 -3.79 12.32
N ALA A 215 21.76 -3.43 13.27
CA ALA A 215 22.29 -4.36 14.24
C ALA A 215 22.62 -3.65 15.55
N GLN A 216 22.72 -4.42 16.63
CA GLN A 216 23.29 -3.93 17.87
C GLN A 216 24.79 -3.61 17.69
N GLU A 217 25.28 -2.63 18.46
CA GLU A 217 26.71 -2.33 18.51
C GLU A 217 27.51 -3.59 18.90
N GLY A 218 28.63 -3.81 18.21
CA GLY A 218 29.49 -4.98 18.39
C GLY A 218 29.40 -6.02 17.27
N ILE A 219 28.55 -5.82 16.26
CA ILE A 219 28.55 -6.63 15.03
C ILE A 219 29.57 -6.07 14.03
N GLY A 220 30.61 -6.85 13.74
CA GLY A 220 31.49 -6.63 12.60
C GLY A 220 30.90 -7.28 11.35
N VAL A 221 31.04 -6.61 10.20
CA VAL A 221 30.60 -7.15 8.91
C VAL A 221 31.75 -7.14 7.91
N GLU A 222 31.85 -8.23 7.17
CA GLU A 222 32.80 -8.39 6.09
C GLU A 222 32.07 -8.92 4.85
N VAL A 223 32.54 -8.54 3.66
CA VAL A 223 32.03 -9.05 2.39
C VAL A 223 33.17 -9.66 1.58
N GLY A 224 32.88 -10.64 0.74
CA GLY A 224 33.90 -11.25 -0.10
C GLY A 224 33.33 -12.02 -1.28
N ALA A 225 33.99 -11.95 -2.43
CA ALA A 225 33.63 -12.75 -3.61
C ALA A 225 33.88 -14.26 -3.40
N THR A 226 34.77 -14.60 -2.47
CA THR A 226 35.15 -15.95 -2.08
C THR A 226 35.13 -16.11 -0.55
N VAL A 227 35.03 -17.35 -0.07
CA VAL A 227 34.96 -17.65 1.36
C VAL A 227 36.27 -17.39 2.13
N SER A 228 37.38 -17.14 1.43
CA SER A 228 38.68 -16.81 2.00
C SER A 228 39.12 -15.37 1.75
N GLY A 229 38.43 -14.64 0.86
CA GLY A 229 38.76 -13.28 0.44
C GLY A 229 37.77 -12.25 0.99
N PHE A 230 37.59 -12.24 2.31
CA PHE A 230 36.75 -11.26 2.98
C PHE A 230 37.48 -9.93 3.18
N VAL A 231 36.77 -8.82 2.97
CA VAL A 231 37.19 -7.46 3.28
C VAL A 231 36.21 -6.84 4.29
N PRO A 232 36.70 -6.06 5.26
CA PRO A 232 35.83 -5.44 6.26
C PRO A 232 34.99 -4.31 5.66
N VAL A 233 33.74 -4.23 6.09
CA VAL A 233 32.86 -3.09 5.81
C VAL A 233 33.18 -1.98 6.81
N THR A 234 33.71 -0.86 6.33
CA THR A 234 34.10 0.29 7.16
C THR A 234 33.29 1.51 6.76
N GLY A 235 32.61 2.16 7.71
CA GLY A 235 31.73 3.30 7.41
C GLY A 235 30.55 2.92 6.49
N GLY A 236 30.13 1.66 6.51
CA GLY A 236 29.06 1.14 5.65
C GLY A 236 29.50 0.78 4.23
N VAL A 237 30.79 0.87 3.90
CA VAL A 237 31.31 0.58 2.56
C VAL A 237 32.42 -0.47 2.63
N ALA A 238 32.47 -1.35 1.64
CA ALA A 238 33.57 -2.27 1.41
C ALA A 238 34.06 -2.17 -0.04
N GLU A 239 35.38 -2.18 -0.22
CA GLU A 239 36.03 -2.17 -1.54
C GLU A 239 36.61 -3.56 -1.80
N LEU A 240 36.04 -4.27 -2.77
CA LEU A 240 36.53 -5.55 -3.24
C LEU A 240 37.77 -5.33 -4.13
N PRO A 241 38.74 -6.27 -4.12
CA PRO A 241 39.95 -6.15 -4.94
C PRO A 241 39.68 -6.22 -6.45
N GLU A 242 38.60 -6.88 -6.86
CA GLU A 242 38.12 -6.98 -8.23
C GLU A 242 36.59 -6.94 -8.25
N PRO A 243 35.96 -6.41 -9.31
CA PRO A 243 34.51 -6.44 -9.45
C PRO A 243 33.95 -7.87 -9.41
N ALA A 244 32.90 -8.08 -8.61
CA ALA A 244 32.24 -9.38 -8.47
C ALA A 244 30.75 -9.26 -8.78
N ASP A 245 30.18 -10.31 -9.38
CA ASP A 245 28.74 -10.44 -9.66
C ASP A 245 27.95 -11.12 -8.53
N ALA A 246 28.67 -11.72 -7.58
CA ALA A 246 28.12 -12.41 -6.43
C ALA A 246 29.10 -12.39 -5.26
N LEU A 247 28.60 -12.29 -4.03
CA LEU A 247 29.41 -12.18 -2.81
C LEU A 247 28.83 -12.97 -1.65
N TYR A 248 29.64 -13.16 -0.62
CA TYR A 248 29.24 -13.61 0.70
C TYR A 248 29.25 -12.43 1.66
N VAL A 249 28.30 -12.40 2.60
CA VAL A 249 28.34 -11.49 3.76
C VAL A 249 28.61 -12.31 5.00
N ARG A 250 29.58 -11.89 5.80
CA ARG A 250 29.91 -12.50 7.10
C ARG A 250 29.68 -11.49 8.22
N PHE A 251 28.90 -11.92 9.20
CA PHE A 251 28.64 -11.21 10.43
C PHE A 251 29.46 -11.86 11.56
N THR A 252 30.10 -11.04 12.38
CA THR A 252 30.94 -11.47 13.49
C THR A 252 30.56 -10.71 14.74
N ASN A 253 30.24 -11.42 15.81
CA ASN A 253 30.04 -10.80 17.12
C ASN A 253 31.40 -10.56 17.78
N THR A 254 31.75 -9.29 17.96
CA THR A 254 33.04 -8.87 18.55
C THR A 254 33.00 -8.75 20.07
N THR A 255 31.90 -9.14 20.70
CA THR A 255 31.64 -8.99 22.15
C THR A 255 31.45 -10.33 22.86
N ASP A 256 31.38 -10.28 24.18
CA ASP A 256 31.17 -11.42 25.09
C ASP A 256 29.70 -11.72 25.41
N THR A 257 28.77 -10.98 24.81
CA THR A 257 27.31 -11.13 24.97
C THR A 257 26.65 -11.42 23.63
N TYR A 258 25.42 -11.95 23.62
CA TYR A 258 24.67 -12.14 22.37
C TYR A 258 24.44 -10.79 21.70
N LYS A 259 24.50 -10.80 20.36
CA LYS A 259 24.24 -9.62 19.54
C LYS A 259 23.25 -9.94 18.44
N GLU A 260 22.34 -9.01 18.24
CA GLU A 260 21.24 -9.15 17.28
C GLU A 260 21.52 -8.32 16.02
N VAL A 261 21.20 -8.92 14.87
CA VAL A 261 21.06 -8.26 13.58
C VAL A 261 19.58 -8.32 13.22
N TYR A 262 19.02 -7.16 12.90
CA TYR A 262 17.59 -6.93 12.64
C TYR A 262 17.27 -6.85 11.15
N ALA A 263 18.20 -6.32 10.35
CA ALA A 263 18.11 -6.34 8.89
C ALA A 263 19.47 -6.05 8.28
N PHE A 264 19.67 -6.47 7.04
CA PHE A 264 20.75 -5.95 6.20
C PHE A 264 20.33 -5.87 4.74
N GLY A 265 21.00 -4.99 4.00
CA GLY A 265 20.81 -4.84 2.57
C GLY A 265 22.12 -4.54 1.87
N ILE A 266 22.17 -4.86 0.58
CA ILE A 266 23.33 -4.62 -0.28
C ILE A 266 22.92 -3.64 -1.37
N LEU A 267 23.67 -2.56 -1.47
CA LEU A 267 23.53 -1.55 -2.50
C LEU A 267 24.79 -1.53 -3.37
N VAL A 268 24.58 -1.51 -4.70
CA VAL A 268 25.63 -1.45 -5.74
C VAL A 268 25.27 -0.47 -6.83
#